data_AF-A0AAV5X339-F1
#
_entry.id   AF-A0AAV5X339-F1
#
_cell.length_a   1.000
_cell.length_b   1.000
_cell.length_c   1.000
_cell.angle_alpha   90.00
_cell.angle_beta   90.00
_cell.angle_gamma   90.00
#
_symmetry.space_group_name_H-M   'P 1'
#
loop_
_entity.id
_entity.type
_entity.pdbx_description
1 polymer ?
#
loop_
_entity_poly.entity_id
_entity_poly.type
_entity_poly.pdbx_seq_one_letter_code
_entity_poly.pdbx_strand_id
1 'polypeptide(L)'
;MFSLRAVVLLLLFALFVHCKLEVEGGKRKTTTTPRPKLKRAKDKLASTKRTLLSYIGKKRMVTRNTTGDGSLDRILYGSMLQLHCDNVLAASEVEWSLDGVKIRSSFSNWRMEVTERGVLEIWPIIFNDTGRWECTVKGRYKGALEIQVLSMNEAYRLGVTGYFTTSAFFLPILAVGI
;
A
#
# COMPACT_ATOMS: atom_id res chain seq x y z
N MET A 1 15.06 -38.05 -6.38
CA MET A 1 15.70 -37.05 -5.49
C MET A 1 16.33 -35.96 -6.35
N PHE A 2 15.72 -34.78 -6.44
CA PHE A 2 16.39 -33.64 -7.08
C PHE A 2 17.48 -33.11 -6.15
N SER A 3 18.72 -32.99 -6.66
CA SER A 3 19.84 -32.49 -5.86
C SER A 3 19.56 -31.07 -5.38
N LEU A 4 19.84 -30.77 -4.11
CA LEU A 4 19.71 -29.43 -3.52
C LEU A 4 20.43 -28.35 -4.36
N ARG A 5 21.53 -28.75 -5.04
CA ARG A 5 22.29 -27.90 -5.97
C ARG A 5 21.47 -27.44 -7.17
N ALA A 6 20.57 -28.26 -7.71
CA ALA A 6 19.74 -27.90 -8.86
C ALA A 6 18.68 -26.84 -8.51
N VAL A 7 18.09 -26.94 -7.30
CA VAL A 7 17.13 -25.95 -6.79
C VAL A 7 17.81 -24.60 -6.54
N VAL A 8 19.02 -24.61 -5.95
CA VAL A 8 19.82 -23.39 -5.75
C VAL A 8 20.24 -22.76 -7.08
N LEU A 9 20.63 -23.55 -8.08
CA LEU A 9 20.95 -23.03 -9.42
C LEU A 9 19.72 -22.40 -10.10
N LEU A 10 18.54 -23.00 -10.00
CA LEU A 10 17.29 -22.44 -10.56
C LEU A 10 16.91 -21.10 -9.89
N LEU A 11 17.06 -21.00 -8.57
CA LEU A 11 16.84 -19.75 -7.83
C LEU A 11 17.83 -18.65 -8.23
N LEU A 12 19.12 -19.00 -8.41
CA LEU A 12 20.13 -18.05 -8.90
C LEU A 12 19.86 -17.62 -10.35
N PHE A 13 19.41 -18.54 -11.23
CA PHE A 13 19.05 -18.19 -12.60
C PHE A 13 17.84 -17.24 -12.66
N ALA A 14 16.82 -17.46 -11.83
CA ALA A 14 15.65 -16.58 -11.73
C ALA A 14 16.04 -15.15 -11.29
N LEU A 15 17.01 -15.02 -10.37
CA LEU A 15 17.55 -13.72 -9.95
C LEU A 15 18.33 -13.01 -11.07
N PHE A 16 19.09 -13.75 -11.90
CA PHE A 16 19.85 -13.17 -13.01
C PHE A 16 18.98 -12.70 -14.18
N VAL A 17 17.90 -13.42 -14.52
CA VAL A 17 17.02 -13.06 -15.66
C VAL A 17 16.29 -11.73 -15.43
N HIS A 18 15.96 -11.39 -14.19
CA HIS A 18 15.28 -10.13 -13.86
C HIS A 18 16.16 -8.87 -13.96
N CYS A 19 17.47 -8.99 -14.10
CA CYS A 19 18.40 -7.85 -14.05
C CYS A 19 18.74 -7.25 -15.43
N LYS A 20 18.20 -7.79 -16.54
CA LYS A 20 18.64 -7.44 -17.90
C LYS A 20 17.53 -6.94 -18.84
N LEU A 21 16.78 -5.94 -18.40
CA LEU A 21 15.73 -5.28 -19.20
C LEU A 21 15.78 -3.75 -19.11
N GLU A 22 16.86 -3.14 -19.61
CA GLU A 22 16.82 -1.73 -19.99
C GLU A 22 17.77 -1.37 -21.15
N VAL A 23 17.35 -0.36 -21.93
CA VAL A 23 18.06 0.39 -22.99
C VAL A 23 18.42 -0.36 -24.30
N GLU A 24 17.54 -0.23 -25.29
CA GLU A 24 17.89 -0.02 -26.71
C GLU A 24 16.76 0.80 -27.37
N GLY A 25 17.10 1.85 -28.14
CA GLY A 25 16.12 2.85 -28.58
C GLY A 25 16.58 3.70 -29.79
N GLY A 26 16.71 3.06 -30.95
CA GLY A 26 17.11 3.71 -32.21
C GLY A 26 16.00 4.55 -32.90
N LYS A 27 16.40 5.56 -33.68
CA LYS A 27 15.52 6.49 -34.43
C LYS A 27 15.45 6.18 -35.94
N ARG A 28 14.25 6.19 -36.56
CA ARG A 28 13.93 7.02 -37.77
C ARG A 28 12.44 6.95 -38.20
N LYS A 29 12.06 7.77 -39.19
CA LYS A 29 10.68 8.18 -39.57
C LYS A 29 10.32 7.74 -41.01
N THR A 30 9.01 7.49 -41.29
CA THR A 30 8.37 7.82 -42.60
C THR A 30 6.82 7.78 -42.57
N THR A 31 6.21 8.42 -43.58
CA THR A 31 4.77 8.62 -43.87
C THR A 31 4.17 7.36 -44.57
N THR A 32 2.87 7.12 -44.87
CA THR A 32 1.66 7.95 -45.11
C THR A 32 0.35 7.19 -44.73
N THR A 33 -0.84 7.78 -44.99
CA THR A 33 -2.18 7.20 -44.72
C THR A 33 -2.86 6.58 -45.95
N PRO A 34 -3.73 5.56 -45.78
CA PRO A 34 -5.17 5.82 -45.63
C PRO A 34 -5.86 5.03 -44.48
N ARG A 35 -7.04 5.48 -44.03
CA ARG A 35 -7.81 4.91 -42.89
C ARG A 35 -9.19 4.43 -43.35
N PRO A 36 -9.62 3.23 -42.91
CA PRO A 36 -10.66 3.22 -41.87
C PRO A 36 -10.27 2.45 -40.60
N LYS A 37 -9.58 1.31 -40.72
CA LYS A 37 -9.34 0.38 -39.59
C LYS A 37 -8.40 0.94 -38.52
N LEU A 38 -7.39 1.72 -38.91
CA LEU A 38 -6.44 2.37 -37.99
C LEU A 38 -7.07 3.51 -37.15
N LYS A 39 -8.28 3.99 -37.47
CA LYS A 39 -9.00 4.96 -36.63
C LYS A 39 -9.49 4.26 -35.36
N ARG A 40 -10.40 3.28 -35.57
CA ARG A 40 -10.99 2.42 -34.53
C ARG A 40 -9.97 1.75 -33.59
N ALA A 41 -8.81 1.32 -34.10
CA ALA A 41 -7.74 0.74 -33.27
C ALA A 41 -7.05 1.76 -32.35
N LYS A 42 -6.77 2.97 -32.85
CA LYS A 42 -6.15 4.06 -32.07
C LYS A 42 -7.13 4.62 -31.04
N ASP A 43 -8.41 4.66 -31.39
CA ASP A 43 -9.50 5.12 -30.52
C ASP A 43 -9.76 4.10 -29.39
N LYS A 44 -9.72 2.79 -29.69
CA LYS A 44 -9.72 1.73 -28.67
C LYS A 44 -8.51 1.83 -27.74
N LEU A 45 -7.29 1.98 -28.27
CA LEU A 45 -6.06 2.10 -27.45
C LEU A 45 -6.10 3.35 -26.55
N ALA A 46 -6.61 4.48 -27.05
CA ALA A 46 -6.80 5.69 -26.26
C ALA A 46 -7.85 5.50 -25.15
N SER A 47 -8.94 4.78 -25.44
CA SER A 47 -9.94 4.40 -24.45
C SER A 47 -9.34 3.51 -23.35
N THR A 48 -8.67 2.41 -23.72
CA THR A 48 -8.03 1.49 -22.76
C THR A 48 -6.97 2.21 -21.91
N LYS A 49 -6.18 3.13 -22.49
CA LYS A 49 -5.25 3.95 -21.70
C LYS A 49 -5.96 4.86 -20.70
N ARG A 50 -7.10 5.47 -21.04
CA ARG A 50 -7.90 6.27 -20.09
C ARG A 50 -8.48 5.41 -18.97
N THR A 51 -8.99 4.22 -19.27
CA THR A 51 -9.51 3.28 -18.26
C THR A 51 -8.41 2.76 -17.33
N LEU A 52 -7.21 2.52 -17.86
CA LEU A 52 -6.08 2.06 -17.06
C LEU A 52 -5.53 3.19 -16.17
N LEU A 53 -5.50 4.43 -16.67
CA LEU A 53 -5.14 5.61 -15.87
C LEU A 53 -6.20 5.96 -14.80
N SER A 54 -7.50 5.74 -15.05
CA SER A 54 -8.54 6.02 -14.05
C SER A 54 -8.51 5.05 -12.85
N TYR A 55 -7.92 3.86 -13.01
CA TYR A 55 -7.60 2.96 -11.90
C TYR A 55 -6.36 3.39 -11.11
N ILE A 56 -5.36 3.99 -11.76
CA ILE A 56 -4.13 4.48 -11.11
C ILE A 56 -4.38 5.77 -10.30
N GLY A 57 -5.38 6.58 -10.68
CA GLY A 57 -5.66 7.88 -10.07
C GLY A 57 -6.49 7.88 -8.78
N LYS A 58 -7.21 6.80 -8.46
CA LYS A 58 -8.02 6.74 -7.22
C LYS A 58 -7.13 6.40 -6.02
N LYS A 59 -6.55 7.43 -5.40
CA LYS A 59 -5.94 7.30 -4.06
C LYS A 59 -7.00 6.76 -3.11
N ARG A 60 -6.85 5.50 -2.70
CA ARG A 60 -7.83 4.81 -1.85
C ARG A 60 -7.56 5.20 -0.40
N MET A 61 -8.59 5.75 0.24
CA MET A 61 -8.62 5.91 1.69
C MET A 61 -8.48 4.53 2.36
N VAL A 62 -7.48 4.40 3.21
CA VAL A 62 -7.26 3.23 4.06
C VAL A 62 -7.99 3.49 5.37
N THR A 63 -9.01 2.70 5.65
CA THR A 63 -9.75 2.78 6.93
C THR A 63 -9.20 1.75 7.90
N ARG A 64 -8.96 2.18 9.15
CA ARG A 64 -8.47 1.36 10.26
C ARG A 64 -9.23 1.66 11.53
N ASN A 65 -9.38 0.64 12.37
CA ASN A 65 -9.97 0.76 13.69
C ASN A 65 -8.85 0.57 14.71
N THR A 66 -8.91 1.32 15.81
CA THR A 66 -8.11 1.01 17.01
C THR A 66 -8.57 -0.29 17.65
N THR A 67 -7.73 -0.87 18.48
CA THR A 67 -7.95 -2.14 19.18
C THR A 67 -7.51 -2.00 20.64
N GLY A 68 -8.00 -2.86 21.53
CA GLY A 68 -7.68 -2.77 22.96
C GLY A 68 -6.19 -3.05 23.26
N ASP A 69 -5.59 -3.95 22.50
CA ASP A 69 -4.19 -4.40 22.58
C ASP A 69 -3.21 -3.44 21.88
N GLY A 70 -3.66 -2.70 20.86
CA GLY A 70 -2.81 -1.79 20.09
C GLY A 70 -2.05 -2.50 18.97
N SER A 71 -2.78 -3.27 18.17
CA SER A 71 -2.21 -4.06 17.06
C SER A 71 -1.34 -3.23 16.10
N LEU A 72 -0.28 -3.86 15.58
CA LEU A 72 0.64 -3.26 14.60
C LEU A 72 0.08 -3.35 13.17
N ASP A 73 -0.14 -2.20 12.54
CA ASP A 73 -0.48 -2.08 11.12
C ASP A 73 0.63 -1.38 10.32
N ARG A 74 0.79 -1.81 9.07
CA ARG A 74 1.85 -1.34 8.16
C ARG A 74 1.23 -0.60 6.98
N ILE A 75 1.43 0.71 6.94
CA ILE A 75 0.77 1.61 5.99
C ILE A 75 1.81 2.20 5.04
N LEU A 76 1.48 2.30 3.75
CA LEU A 76 2.39 2.90 2.77
C LEU A 76 2.46 4.42 2.93
N TYR A 77 3.67 4.97 2.89
CA TYR A 77 3.93 6.40 2.81
C TYR A 77 3.11 7.05 1.67
N GLY A 78 2.53 8.22 1.94
CA GLY A 78 1.72 8.95 0.95
C GLY A 78 0.27 8.46 0.83
N SER A 79 -0.13 7.42 1.57
CA SER A 79 -1.52 6.98 1.70
C SER A 79 -2.39 8.02 2.40
N MET A 80 -3.70 7.86 2.25
CA MET A 80 -4.72 8.63 2.94
C MET A 80 -5.35 7.71 3.98
N LEU A 81 -5.34 8.08 5.26
CA LEU A 81 -5.72 7.19 6.38
C LEU A 81 -6.94 7.74 7.12
N GLN A 82 -7.87 6.86 7.47
CA GLN A 82 -9.01 7.12 8.36
C GLN A 82 -8.87 6.21 9.58
N LEU A 83 -8.82 6.79 10.77
CA LEU A 83 -8.74 6.10 12.05
C LEU A 83 -10.07 6.23 12.80
N HIS A 84 -10.67 5.09 13.11
CA HIS A 84 -11.88 4.96 13.91
C HIS A 84 -11.55 4.48 15.33
N CYS A 85 -12.20 5.07 16.32
CA CYS A 85 -12.13 4.59 17.70
C CYS A 85 -13.11 3.43 17.90
N ASP A 86 -12.63 2.25 18.25
CA ASP A 86 -13.47 1.06 18.35
C ASP A 86 -14.42 1.11 19.57
N ASN A 87 -15.60 0.50 19.44
CA ASN A 87 -16.67 0.50 20.43
C ASN A 87 -17.12 1.90 20.92
N VAL A 88 -17.03 2.92 20.06
CA VAL A 88 -17.51 4.29 20.35
C VAL A 88 -18.74 4.63 19.50
N LEU A 89 -19.78 5.15 20.17
CA LEU A 89 -20.96 5.71 19.51
C LEU A 89 -20.60 7.01 18.79
N ALA A 90 -21.00 7.14 17.52
CA ALA A 90 -20.61 8.20 16.58
C ALA A 90 -21.02 9.65 16.93
N ALA A 91 -21.54 9.88 18.14
CA ALA A 91 -21.88 11.19 18.71
C ALA A 91 -21.06 11.50 19.98
N SER A 92 -19.96 10.79 20.20
CA SER A 92 -19.05 11.01 21.33
C SER A 92 -17.88 11.88 20.89
N GLU A 93 -17.49 12.86 21.71
CA GLU A 93 -16.24 13.59 21.53
C GLU A 93 -15.05 12.63 21.73
N VAL A 94 -14.31 12.36 20.64
CA VAL A 94 -13.12 11.51 20.61
C VAL A 94 -11.88 12.40 20.55
N GLU A 95 -11.01 12.28 21.54
CA GLU A 95 -9.70 12.89 21.54
C GLU A 95 -8.66 11.87 21.06
N TRP A 96 -7.83 12.28 20.09
CA TRP A 96 -6.75 11.47 19.54
C TRP A 96 -5.39 11.92 20.06
N SER A 97 -4.51 10.97 20.34
CA SER A 97 -3.09 11.20 20.64
C SER A 97 -2.17 10.31 19.79
N LEU A 98 -0.97 10.82 19.53
CA LEU A 98 0.16 10.07 18.96
C LEU A 98 1.25 10.02 20.03
N ASP A 99 1.62 8.82 20.46
CA ASP A 99 2.61 8.58 21.52
C ASP A 99 2.33 9.41 22.81
N GLY A 100 1.07 9.44 23.23
CA GLY A 100 0.58 10.24 24.37
C GLY A 100 0.45 11.76 24.10
N VAL A 101 0.93 12.28 22.97
CA VAL A 101 0.79 13.70 22.61
C VAL A 101 -0.57 13.94 21.95
N LYS A 102 -1.44 14.71 22.62
CA LYS A 102 -2.77 15.06 22.09
C LYS A 102 -2.67 15.84 20.79
N ILE A 103 -3.40 15.40 19.78
CA ILE A 103 -3.47 16.06 18.48
C ILE A 103 -4.38 17.27 18.60
N ARG A 104 -3.82 18.45 18.35
CA ARG A 104 -4.57 19.71 18.27
C ARG A 104 -4.72 20.11 16.80
N SER A 105 -5.97 20.34 16.39
CA SER A 105 -6.24 21.03 15.14
C SER A 105 -5.64 22.43 15.23
N SER A 106 -4.73 22.74 14.32
CA SER A 106 -4.01 23.99 14.23
C SER A 106 -3.70 24.27 12.76
N PHE A 107 -3.50 25.55 12.40
CA PHE A 107 -3.20 25.93 11.02
C PHE A 107 -1.92 25.26 10.45
N SER A 108 -0.98 24.83 11.29
CA SER A 108 0.20 24.05 10.87
C SER A 108 -0.12 22.57 10.58
N ASN A 109 -1.19 22.02 11.15
CA ASN A 109 -1.56 20.61 11.08
C ASN A 109 -2.64 20.32 10.02
N TRP A 110 -2.65 21.07 8.91
CA TRP A 110 -3.63 20.94 7.81
C TRP A 110 -3.82 19.51 7.26
N ARG A 111 -2.83 18.62 7.46
CA ARG A 111 -2.89 17.21 7.05
C ARG A 111 -3.82 16.35 7.92
N MET A 112 -4.14 16.77 9.14
CA MET A 112 -4.83 15.97 10.14
C MET A 112 -6.11 16.67 10.59
N GLU A 113 -7.25 16.01 10.38
CA GLU A 113 -8.57 16.52 10.73
C GLU A 113 -9.33 15.49 11.57
N VAL A 114 -9.95 15.92 12.66
CA VAL A 114 -10.89 15.08 13.42
C VAL A 114 -12.30 15.54 13.04
N THR A 115 -13.01 14.65 12.35
CA THR A 115 -14.40 14.88 11.93
C THR A 115 -15.34 15.01 13.14
N GLU A 116 -16.52 15.61 12.93
CA GLU A 116 -17.59 15.68 13.94
C GLU A 116 -18.02 14.32 14.53
N ARG A 117 -17.73 13.21 13.83
CA ARG A 117 -18.02 11.83 14.25
C ARG A 117 -16.88 11.20 15.07
N GLY A 118 -15.83 11.96 15.40
CA GLY A 118 -14.65 11.48 16.11
C GLY A 118 -13.70 10.61 15.27
N VAL A 119 -13.91 10.53 13.95
CA VAL A 119 -12.98 9.86 13.02
C VAL A 119 -11.84 10.82 12.72
N LEU A 120 -10.61 10.35 12.90
CA LEU A 120 -9.40 11.09 12.54
C LEU A 120 -8.99 10.74 11.10
N GLU A 121 -8.76 11.75 10.27
CA GLU A 121 -8.32 11.59 8.90
C GLU A 121 -6.93 12.22 8.68
N ILE A 122 -6.06 11.55 7.93
CA ILE A 122 -4.67 11.95 7.68
C ILE A 122 -4.39 11.96 6.18
N TRP A 123 -4.00 13.14 5.67
CA TRP A 123 -3.92 13.46 4.25
C TRP A 123 -2.64 14.26 3.91
N PRO A 124 -1.56 13.62 3.39
CA PRO A 124 -1.25 12.20 3.44
C PRO A 124 -0.50 11.82 4.71
N ILE A 125 -0.37 10.51 4.97
CA ILE A 125 0.52 9.97 6.00
C ILE A 125 2.00 10.05 5.58
N ILE A 126 2.87 10.43 6.50
CA ILE A 126 4.33 10.57 6.32
C ILE A 126 5.10 9.74 7.35
N PHE A 127 6.42 9.56 7.18
CA PHE A 127 7.23 8.74 8.10
C PHE A 127 7.16 9.18 9.57
N ASN A 128 7.08 10.49 9.83
CA ASN A 128 6.94 11.07 11.18
C ASN A 128 5.57 10.78 11.84
N ASP A 129 4.60 10.24 11.10
CA ASP A 129 3.30 9.80 11.63
C ASP A 129 3.38 8.32 12.12
N THR A 130 4.57 7.71 12.09
CA THR A 130 4.86 6.40 12.70
C THR A 130 4.85 6.52 14.23
N GLY A 131 4.13 5.63 14.91
CA GLY A 131 3.99 5.63 16.37
C GLY A 131 2.70 4.98 16.83
N ARG A 132 2.40 5.09 18.13
CA ARG A 132 1.19 4.57 18.76
C ARG A 132 0.08 5.60 18.71
N TRP A 133 -0.93 5.35 17.87
CA TRP A 133 -2.13 6.17 17.77
C TRP A 133 -3.15 5.70 18.79
N GLU A 134 -3.65 6.60 19.62
CA GLU A 134 -4.52 6.28 20.74
C GLU A 134 -5.79 7.13 20.66
N CYS A 135 -6.93 6.53 21.01
CA CYS A 135 -8.17 7.27 21.16
C CYS A 135 -8.68 7.21 22.61
N THR A 136 -9.13 8.38 23.08
CA THR A 136 -9.77 8.54 24.38
C THR A 136 -11.13 9.21 24.20
N VAL A 137 -12.10 8.88 25.05
CA VAL A 137 -13.45 9.46 25.05
C VAL A 137 -13.76 9.94 26.45
N LYS A 138 -14.03 11.25 26.59
CA LYS A 138 -14.24 11.91 27.90
C LYS A 138 -13.10 11.59 28.89
N GLY A 139 -11.85 11.67 28.41
CA GLY A 139 -10.64 11.37 29.17
C GLY A 139 -10.39 9.89 29.50
N ARG A 140 -11.21 8.94 29.02
CA ARG A 140 -10.99 7.49 29.22
C ARG A 140 -10.42 6.85 27.96
N TYR A 141 -9.30 6.13 28.10
CA TYR A 141 -8.74 5.29 27.04
C TYR A 141 -9.76 4.30 26.47
N LYS A 142 -9.73 4.11 25.15
CA LYS A 142 -10.63 3.20 24.42
C LYS A 142 -9.88 2.16 23.60
N GLY A 143 -8.81 2.56 22.93
CA GLY A 143 -7.97 1.68 22.14
C GLY A 143 -6.78 2.41 21.55
N ALA A 144 -5.87 1.62 20.98
CA ALA A 144 -4.70 2.08 20.26
C ALA A 144 -4.55 1.36 18.91
N LEU A 145 -3.67 1.87 18.06
CA LEU A 145 -3.17 1.20 16.87
C LEU A 145 -1.70 1.62 16.71
N GLU A 146 -0.78 0.66 16.66
CA GLU A 146 0.61 0.97 16.35
C GLU A 146 0.77 1.04 14.83
N ILE A 147 1.19 2.20 14.30
CA ILE A 147 1.33 2.41 12.86
C ILE A 147 2.79 2.50 12.49
N GLN A 148 3.23 1.60 11.61
CA GLN A 148 4.53 1.65 10.96
C GLN A 148 4.38 2.12 9.51
N VAL A 149 4.91 3.32 9.19
CA VAL A 149 4.84 3.87 7.83
C VAL A 149 6.00 3.35 6.99
N LEU A 150 5.69 2.61 5.93
CA LEU A 150 6.65 1.96 5.03
C LEU A 150 6.84 2.74 3.72
N SER A 151 8.07 2.75 3.22
CA SER A 151 8.35 3.07 1.83
C SER A 151 7.86 1.98 0.87
N MET A 152 7.69 2.31 -0.41
CA MET A 152 7.40 1.29 -1.45
C MET A 152 8.48 0.21 -1.52
N ASN A 153 9.75 0.56 -1.27
CA ASN A 153 10.86 -0.39 -1.31
C ASN A 153 10.79 -1.41 -0.16
N GLU A 154 10.44 -0.99 1.05
CA GLU A 154 10.29 -1.89 2.20
C GLU A 154 9.07 -2.80 2.03
N ALA A 155 7.94 -2.25 1.62
CA ALA A 155 6.74 -3.04 1.34
C ALA A 155 6.97 -4.05 0.20
N TYR A 156 7.69 -3.67 -0.85
CA TYR A 156 8.10 -4.58 -1.92
C TYR A 156 9.01 -5.70 -1.38
N ARG A 157 10.03 -5.37 -0.58
CA ARG A 157 10.92 -6.38 0.03
C ARG A 157 10.13 -7.35 0.92
N LEU A 158 9.22 -6.87 1.77
CA LEU A 158 8.36 -7.72 2.59
C LEU A 158 7.49 -8.66 1.74
N GLY A 159 6.85 -8.13 0.68
CA GLY A 159 6.02 -8.92 -0.24
C GLY A 159 6.82 -9.99 -0.99
N VAL A 160 8.00 -9.63 -1.54
CA VAL A 160 8.89 -10.55 -2.25
C VAL A 160 9.45 -11.63 -1.32
N THR A 161 9.90 -11.26 -0.12
CA THR A 161 10.37 -12.24 0.88
C THR A 161 9.24 -13.17 1.30
N GLY A 162 8.02 -12.66 1.54
CA GLY A 162 6.85 -13.48 1.85
C GLY A 162 6.46 -14.43 0.72
N TYR A 163 6.58 -14.00 -0.54
CA TYR A 163 6.32 -14.83 -1.72
C TYR A 163 7.34 -15.98 -1.83
N PHE A 164 8.64 -15.69 -1.69
CA PHE A 164 9.67 -16.73 -1.79
C PHE A 164 9.65 -17.70 -0.61
N THR A 165 9.41 -17.23 0.62
CA THR A 165 9.31 -18.12 1.78
C THR A 165 8.10 -19.05 1.67
N THR A 166 6.91 -18.54 1.36
CA THR A 166 5.72 -19.39 1.15
C THR A 166 5.92 -20.38 0.01
N SER A 167 6.45 -19.92 -1.14
CA SER A 167 6.76 -20.80 -2.28
C SER A 167 7.73 -21.93 -1.89
N ALA A 168 8.77 -21.63 -1.11
CA ALA A 168 9.75 -22.64 -0.67
C ALA A 168 9.13 -23.74 0.23
N PHE A 169 8.08 -23.44 0.99
CA PHE A 169 7.36 -24.43 1.82
C PHE A 169 6.31 -25.23 1.03
N PHE A 170 5.58 -24.60 0.10
CA PHE A 170 4.49 -25.27 -0.62
C PHE A 170 4.93 -26.03 -1.88
N LEU A 171 5.98 -25.58 -2.59
CA LEU A 171 6.47 -26.27 -3.79
C LEU A 171 6.92 -27.73 -3.54
N PRO A 172 7.61 -28.07 -2.43
CA PRO A 172 7.94 -29.46 -2.13
C PRO A 172 6.72 -30.36 -1.92
N ILE A 173 5.66 -29.85 -1.29
CA ILE A 173 4.42 -30.60 -1.05
C ILE A 173 3.74 -30.94 -2.40
N LEU A 174 3.64 -29.94 -3.28
CA LEU A 174 3.09 -30.11 -4.63
C LEU A 174 3.97 -31.01 -5.52
N ALA A 175 5.28 -31.02 -5.33
CA ALA A 175 6.23 -31.81 -6.13
C ALA A 175 6.39 -33.27 -5.67
N VAL A 176 6.11 -33.57 -4.40
CA VAL A 176 6.12 -34.96 -3.88
C VAL A 176 4.81 -35.67 -4.20
N GLY A 177 3.69 -34.94 -4.22
CA GLY A 177 2.38 -35.46 -4.60
C GLY A 177 1.67 -36.24 -3.49
N ILE A 178 0.39 -35.90 -3.30
CA ILE A 178 -0.64 -36.78 -2.77
C ILE A 178 -1.56 -37.11 -3.96
#